data_AF-A0A6M1TYH3-F1
#
_entry.id   AF-A0A6M1TYH3-F1
#
_cell.length_a   1.000
_cell.length_b   1.000
_cell.length_c   1.000
_cell.angle_alpha   90.00
_cell.angle_beta   90.00
_cell.angle_gamma   90.00
#
_symmetry.space_group_name_H-M   'P 1'
#
loop_
_entity.id
_entity.type
_entity.pdbx_description
1 polymer ?
#
loop_
_entity_poly.entity_id
_entity_poly.type
_entity_poly.pdbx_seq_one_letter_code
_entity_poly.pdbx_strand_id
1 'polypeptide(L)'
;AVNAMIYMRNITITTAKSATYLENVGYTSPAEELYKEISGLEEVFVTCFTSKYIVFEKMPASMIFSNAVIVVGSDEWSIFGSLQSQFHEIWVQATSSTLETRQRYALSDCFYTFPFPADRTGIAAASEAYYRERRRAMQEREFGLTKLMNDFHCPSHSDPQIIALRDAYIAMNRSVSVAYGWNDLDIEFDFLETGNGNSENETRFTLRPKLREEILRRLSELNRSRSNEEANQIPTAKATASVRAARARSAINVSQIELSFDAPSRNRPGSTASVGSAADKIVSYLKWRRSWLSKSEILAYVDIPDGQWNAAINDLLARGTVERQGERRGARYRMSESD
;
A
#
# COMPACT_ATOMS: atom_id res chain seq x y z
N ALA A 1 26.67 8.63 33.40
CA ALA A 1 25.50 7.89 33.90
C ALA A 1 24.27 8.69 33.50
N VAL A 2 23.43 8.08 32.66
CA VAL A 2 22.32 8.70 31.94
C VAL A 2 21.11 8.81 32.87
N ASN A 3 20.60 10.02 33.09
CA ASN A 3 19.28 10.24 33.68
C ASN A 3 18.26 10.32 32.54
N ALA A 4 17.57 9.21 32.28
CA ALA A 4 16.37 9.17 31.46
C ALA A 4 15.17 9.59 32.31
N MET A 5 14.74 10.84 32.17
CA MET A 5 13.53 11.36 32.80
C MET A 5 12.36 11.08 31.86
N ILE A 6 11.61 10.02 32.15
CA ILE A 6 10.39 9.64 31.43
C ILE A 6 9.32 10.69 31.72
N TYR A 7 9.03 11.55 30.74
CA TYR A 7 7.88 12.46 30.78
C TYR A 7 6.61 11.72 30.31
N MET A 8 6.01 10.93 31.21
CA MET A 8 4.59 10.58 31.08
C MET A 8 3.75 11.75 31.58
N ARG A 9 3.37 12.68 30.69
CA ARG A 9 2.38 13.71 31.02
C ARG A 9 1.01 13.30 30.48
N ASN A 10 0.13 12.96 31.43
CA ASN A 10 -1.34 12.94 31.37
C ASN A 10 -2.03 11.78 30.64
N ILE A 11 -1.67 10.54 30.98
CA ILE A 11 -2.67 9.47 31.09
C ILE A 11 -2.76 9.09 32.57
N THR A 12 -3.83 9.52 33.23
CA THR A 12 -4.17 9.00 34.55
C THR A 12 -4.67 7.57 34.36
N ILE A 13 -3.74 6.61 34.34
CA ILE A 13 -4.08 5.18 34.38
C ILE A 13 -4.44 4.86 35.83
N THR A 14 -5.73 4.79 36.11
CA THR A 14 -6.32 4.57 37.45
C THR A 14 -6.21 3.11 37.91
N THR A 15 -5.06 2.46 37.72
CA THR A 15 -4.79 1.14 38.31
C THR A 15 -3.33 1.02 38.71
N ALA A 16 -3.10 0.96 40.03
CA ALA A 16 -1.77 0.84 40.66
C ALA A 16 -0.93 -0.39 40.21
N LYS A 17 -1.52 -1.33 39.45
CA LYS A 17 -0.83 -2.50 38.89
C LYS A 17 -0.05 -2.23 37.60
N SER A 18 -0.33 -1.14 36.89
CA SER A 18 0.20 -0.92 35.53
C SER A 18 1.54 -0.17 35.52
N ALA A 19 1.81 0.66 36.53
CA ALA A 19 3.02 1.47 36.61
C ALA A 19 4.29 0.62 36.86
N THR A 20 4.20 -0.43 37.67
CA THR A 20 5.34 -1.28 38.04
C THR A 20 5.74 -2.31 36.98
N TYR A 21 4.87 -2.61 36.01
CA TYR A 21 5.15 -3.60 34.96
C TYR A 21 5.89 -3.02 33.75
N LEU A 22 5.79 -1.71 33.51
CA LEU A 22 6.35 -1.05 32.32
C LEU A 22 7.80 -0.58 32.50
N GLU A 23 8.30 -0.42 33.74
CA GLU A 23 9.70 -0.02 33.99
C GLU A 23 10.72 -1.11 33.62
N ASN A 24 10.33 -2.38 33.59
CA ASN A 24 11.23 -3.52 33.33
C ASN A 24 11.11 -4.12 31.93
N VAL A 25 10.18 -3.65 31.10
CA VAL A 25 10.01 -4.10 29.72
C VAL A 25 10.33 -2.92 28.83
N GLY A 26 11.62 -2.72 28.55
CA GLY A 26 12.11 -1.62 27.71
C GLY A 26 11.45 -1.65 26.32
N TYR A 27 10.33 -0.95 26.20
CA TYR A 27 9.66 -0.63 24.95
C TYR A 27 9.86 0.86 24.73
N THR A 28 10.97 1.22 24.09
CA THR A 28 11.11 2.53 23.44
C THR A 28 10.15 2.51 22.26
N SER A 29 9.01 3.17 22.41
CA SER A 29 7.98 3.22 21.39
C SER A 29 8.54 3.92 20.15
N PRO A 30 8.45 3.32 18.93
CA PRO A 30 8.65 4.03 17.67
C PRO A 30 7.82 5.33 17.54
N ALA A 31 6.83 5.51 18.42
CA ALA A 31 6.05 6.74 18.48
C ALA A 31 6.81 7.95 19.07
N GLU A 32 7.90 7.78 19.83
CA GLU A 32 8.63 8.93 20.39
C GLU A 32 9.20 9.85 19.31
N GLU A 33 9.78 9.29 18.25
CA GLU A 33 10.31 10.06 17.12
C GLU A 33 9.18 10.76 16.37
N LEU A 34 8.07 10.06 16.11
CA LEU A 34 6.87 10.66 15.51
C LEU A 34 6.36 11.87 16.32
N TYR A 35 6.15 11.73 17.63
CA TYR A 35 5.64 12.83 18.46
C TYR A 35 6.63 13.98 18.60
N LYS A 36 7.94 13.71 18.50
CA LYS A 36 8.94 14.76 18.43
C LYS A 36 8.82 15.57 17.14
N GLU A 37 8.67 14.91 15.99
CA GLU A 37 8.53 15.56 14.68
C GLU A 37 7.25 16.40 14.57
N ILE A 38 6.12 15.93 15.14
CA ILE A 38 4.85 16.67 15.07
C ILE A 38 4.61 17.62 16.24
N SER A 39 5.56 17.74 17.18
CA SER A 39 5.38 18.54 18.42
C SER A 39 5.14 20.04 18.20
N GLY A 40 5.54 20.57 17.03
CA GLY A 40 5.31 21.95 16.63
C GLY A 40 3.99 22.20 15.90
N LEU A 41 3.19 21.16 15.66
CA LEU A 41 1.93 21.24 14.92
C LEU A 41 0.74 21.10 15.86
N GLU A 42 -0.34 21.85 15.61
CA GLU A 42 -1.61 21.67 16.32
C GLU A 42 -2.41 20.51 15.73
N GLU A 43 -2.30 20.33 14.41
CA GLU A 43 -3.05 19.34 13.65
C GLU A 43 -2.12 18.64 12.64
N VAL A 44 -2.48 17.42 12.29
CA VAL A 44 -1.78 16.58 11.30
C VAL A 44 -2.78 15.90 10.39
N PHE A 45 -2.34 15.49 9.20
CA PHE A 45 -3.15 14.62 8.35
C PHE A 45 -2.87 13.15 8.65
N VAL A 46 -3.91 12.34 8.66
CA VAL A 46 -3.82 10.90 8.89
C VAL A 46 -4.60 10.10 7.85
N THR A 47 -4.14 8.90 7.53
CA THR A 47 -4.89 7.93 6.72
C THR A 47 -4.75 6.53 7.30
N CYS A 48 -5.72 5.65 7.06
CA CYS A 48 -5.60 4.25 7.45
C CYS A 48 -4.52 3.54 6.61
N PHE A 49 -3.73 2.67 7.23
CA PHE A 49 -2.72 1.86 6.54
C PHE A 49 -3.33 0.90 5.51
N THR A 50 -4.51 0.35 5.81
CA THR A 50 -5.27 -0.52 4.90
C THR A 50 -6.71 -0.03 4.83
N SER A 51 -7.20 0.32 3.64
CA SER A 51 -8.57 0.82 3.46
C SER A 51 -9.11 0.51 2.07
N LYS A 52 -10.44 0.53 1.93
CA LYS A 52 -11.12 0.49 0.62
C LYS A 52 -10.87 1.76 -0.18
N TYR A 53 -10.90 2.91 0.51
CA TYR A 53 -10.62 4.24 -0.03
C TYR A 53 -9.48 4.86 0.76
N ILE A 54 -8.48 5.39 0.07
CA ILE A 54 -7.42 6.17 0.71
C ILE A 54 -7.97 7.57 0.90
N VAL A 55 -8.17 7.94 2.15
CA VAL A 55 -8.77 9.23 2.51
C VAL A 55 -8.00 9.80 3.67
N PHE A 56 -7.49 11.01 3.49
CA PHE A 56 -6.76 11.72 4.52
C PHE A 56 -7.72 12.54 5.37
N GLU A 57 -7.54 12.52 6.68
CA GLU A 57 -8.34 13.24 7.66
C GLU A 57 -7.45 14.14 8.51
N LYS A 58 -7.90 15.35 8.86
CA LYS A 58 -7.16 16.25 9.74
C LYS A 58 -7.50 15.93 11.19
N MET A 59 -6.49 15.73 12.03
CA MET A 59 -6.65 15.31 13.42
C MET A 59 -5.73 16.11 14.33
N PRO A 60 -6.10 16.36 15.59
CA PRO A 60 -5.20 17.01 16.55
C PRO A 60 -3.90 16.23 16.71
N ALA A 61 -2.76 16.91 16.65
CA ALA A 61 -1.43 16.29 16.79
C ALA A 61 -1.20 15.68 18.19
N SER A 62 -2.00 16.11 19.18
CA SER A 62 -1.98 15.59 20.55
C SER A 62 -2.63 14.21 20.72
N MET A 63 -3.27 13.66 19.68
CA MET A 63 -3.89 12.34 19.76
C MET A 63 -2.85 11.22 19.78
N ILE A 64 -3.22 10.09 20.40
CA ILE A 64 -2.40 8.89 20.36
C ILE A 64 -2.77 8.07 19.12
N PHE A 65 -1.88 8.07 18.13
CA PHE A 65 -2.06 7.32 16.88
C PHE A 65 -1.63 5.86 17.04
N SER A 66 -2.43 4.94 16.49
CA SER A 66 -2.10 3.52 16.43
C SER A 66 -1.19 3.20 15.23
N ASN A 67 -0.56 2.03 15.24
CA ASN A 67 0.23 1.55 14.10
C ASN A 67 -0.60 1.24 12.83
N ALA A 68 -1.93 1.23 12.94
CA ALA A 68 -2.84 1.01 11.82
C ALA A 68 -3.16 2.31 11.05
N VAL A 69 -2.64 3.45 11.49
CA VAL A 69 -2.74 4.73 10.77
C VAL A 69 -1.36 5.24 10.38
N ILE A 70 -1.33 5.96 9.27
CA ILE A 70 -0.18 6.71 8.79
C ILE A 70 -0.41 8.17 9.15
N VAL A 71 0.58 8.78 9.79
CA VAL A 71 0.58 10.20 10.16
C VAL A 71 1.49 10.95 9.22
N VAL A 72 0.96 12.00 8.58
CA VAL A 72 1.71 12.94 7.78
C VAL A 72 1.93 14.18 8.65
N GLY A 73 3.19 14.43 9.01
CA GLY A 73 3.60 15.56 9.87
C GLY A 73 3.55 16.91 9.15
N SER A 74 2.38 17.29 8.67
CA SER A 74 2.11 18.56 7.99
C SER A 74 0.64 18.92 8.18
N ASP A 75 0.34 20.21 8.29
CA ASP A 75 -1.00 20.79 8.29
C ASP A 75 -1.30 21.59 7.02
N GLU A 76 -0.32 21.68 6.10
CA GLU A 76 -0.47 22.36 4.81
C GLU A 76 -1.53 21.73 3.90
N TRP A 77 -2.49 22.54 3.46
CA TRP A 77 -3.50 22.13 2.48
C TRP A 77 -2.92 21.74 1.12
N SER A 78 -1.74 22.25 0.77
CA SER A 78 -1.03 21.92 -0.46
C SER A 78 -0.59 20.44 -0.51
N ILE A 79 -0.15 19.92 0.64
CA ILE A 79 0.23 18.52 0.85
C ILE A 79 -1.02 17.64 0.88
N PHE A 80 -2.04 18.03 1.65
CA PHE A 80 -3.31 17.31 1.67
C PHE A 80 -3.92 17.18 0.27
N GLY A 81 -3.94 18.27 -0.50
CA GLY A 81 -4.45 18.27 -1.86
C GLY A 81 -3.71 17.33 -2.80
N SER A 82 -2.37 17.33 -2.71
CA SER A 82 -1.54 16.42 -3.49
C SER A 82 -1.87 14.96 -3.17
N LEU A 83 -1.94 14.61 -1.88
CA LEU A 83 -2.20 13.25 -1.40
C LEU A 83 -3.63 12.77 -1.61
N GLN A 84 -4.61 13.66 -1.50
CA GLN A 84 -6.03 13.33 -1.65
C GLN A 84 -6.46 13.29 -3.12
N SER A 85 -5.63 13.76 -4.05
CA SER A 85 -5.91 13.80 -5.48
C SER A 85 -5.97 12.42 -6.13
N GLN A 86 -6.65 12.36 -7.27
CA GLN A 86 -6.67 11.21 -8.16
C GLN A 86 -5.28 10.85 -8.68
N PHE A 87 -4.37 11.83 -8.82
CA PHE A 87 -2.99 11.62 -9.23
C PHE A 87 -2.26 10.71 -8.25
N HIS A 88 -2.39 11.01 -6.96
CA HIS A 88 -1.80 10.18 -5.91
C HIS A 88 -2.53 8.85 -5.77
N GLU A 89 -3.85 8.80 -5.89
CA GLU A 89 -4.58 7.53 -5.88
C GLU A 89 -4.12 6.59 -7.02
N ILE A 90 -3.95 7.12 -8.24
CA ILE A 90 -3.42 6.37 -9.40
C ILE A 90 -2.02 5.85 -9.09
N TRP A 91 -1.15 6.68 -8.50
CA TRP A 91 0.19 6.26 -8.12
C TRP A 91 0.16 5.13 -7.09
N VAL A 92 -0.60 5.28 -6.00
CA VAL A 92 -0.69 4.26 -4.95
C VAL A 92 -1.23 2.94 -5.50
N GLN A 93 -2.25 2.98 -6.36
CA GLN A 93 -2.81 1.78 -7.00
C GLN A 93 -1.79 1.07 -7.89
N ALA A 94 -0.89 1.81 -8.54
CA ALA A 94 0.13 1.24 -9.40
C ALA A 94 1.35 0.70 -8.63
N THR A 95 1.73 1.33 -7.52
CA THR A 95 2.99 1.00 -6.84
C THR A 95 2.83 0.17 -5.56
N SER A 96 1.67 0.23 -4.90
CA SER A 96 1.48 -0.38 -3.59
C SER A 96 0.65 -1.67 -3.64
N SER A 97 0.97 -2.59 -2.73
CA SER A 97 0.24 -3.86 -2.59
C SER A 97 -1.18 -3.71 -2.03
N THR A 98 -1.99 -4.77 -2.16
CA THR A 98 -3.32 -4.86 -1.55
C THR A 98 -3.36 -5.91 -0.43
N LEU A 99 -4.35 -5.81 0.44
CA LEU A 99 -4.80 -6.88 1.32
C LEU A 99 -6.17 -7.34 0.81
N GLU A 100 -6.20 -8.49 0.14
CA GLU A 100 -7.35 -8.92 -0.67
C GLU A 100 -7.70 -7.81 -1.69
N THR A 101 -8.85 -7.17 -1.52
CA THR A 101 -9.36 -6.08 -2.38
C THR A 101 -9.06 -4.68 -1.83
N ARG A 102 -8.53 -4.55 -0.61
CA ARG A 102 -8.27 -3.26 0.04
C ARG A 102 -6.85 -2.78 -0.23
N GLN A 103 -6.71 -1.50 -0.56
CA GLN A 103 -5.41 -0.89 -0.83
C GLN A 103 -4.60 -0.77 0.46
N ARG A 104 -3.31 -1.12 0.41
CA ARG A 104 -2.35 -0.81 1.48
C ARG A 104 -1.57 0.45 1.12
N TYR A 105 -1.37 1.31 2.11
CA TYR A 105 -0.66 2.58 2.00
C TYR A 105 0.72 2.45 2.68
N ALA A 106 1.63 1.71 2.05
CA ALA A 106 3.00 1.57 2.54
C ALA A 106 3.83 2.77 2.07
N LEU A 107 4.40 3.52 3.01
CA LEU A 107 5.14 4.76 2.72
C LEU A 107 6.30 4.55 1.74
N SER A 108 7.02 3.44 1.86
CA SER A 108 8.12 3.05 0.96
C SER A 108 7.69 2.88 -0.49
N ASP A 109 6.46 2.44 -0.70
CA ASP A 109 5.97 2.01 -2.01
C ASP A 109 5.33 3.18 -2.74
N CYS A 110 4.59 4.04 -2.02
CA CYS A 110 3.86 5.16 -2.61
C CYS A 110 4.35 6.54 -2.16
N PHE A 111 4.40 6.83 -0.85
CA PHE A 111 4.61 8.21 -0.38
C PHE A 111 6.01 8.72 -0.69
N TYR A 112 7.05 7.96 -0.36
CA TYR A 112 8.45 8.38 -0.60
C TYR A 112 8.84 8.39 -2.08
N THR A 113 8.10 7.64 -2.91
CA THR A 113 8.35 7.55 -4.35
C THR A 113 7.40 8.45 -5.16
N PHE A 114 6.41 9.06 -4.53
CA PHE A 114 5.44 9.91 -5.21
C PHE A 114 6.12 11.21 -5.65
N PRO A 115 6.14 11.51 -6.95
CA PRO A 115 6.77 12.72 -7.44
C PRO A 115 5.81 13.91 -7.20
N PHE A 116 5.84 14.50 -6.01
CA PHE A 116 5.03 15.68 -5.68
C PHE A 116 5.23 16.83 -6.69
N PRO A 117 4.22 17.67 -6.97
CA PRO A 117 4.42 18.87 -7.77
C PRO A 117 5.49 19.76 -7.14
N ALA A 118 6.35 20.37 -7.98
CA ALA A 118 7.44 21.23 -7.52
C ALA A 118 6.90 22.51 -6.89
N ASP A 119 5.92 23.13 -7.54
CA ASP A 119 5.12 24.23 -7.00
C ASP A 119 3.75 23.70 -6.60
N ARG A 120 3.35 23.89 -5.34
CA ARG A 120 2.05 23.45 -4.79
C ARG A 120 1.17 24.62 -4.34
N THR A 121 1.58 25.85 -4.59
CA THR A 121 0.90 27.06 -4.09
C THR A 121 -0.56 27.15 -4.56
N GLY A 122 -0.83 26.77 -5.81
CA GLY A 122 -2.18 26.79 -6.40
C GLY A 122 -3.15 25.72 -5.88
N ILE A 123 -2.68 24.75 -5.09
CA ILE A 123 -3.49 23.59 -4.66
C ILE A 123 -4.32 23.93 -3.40
N ALA A 124 -3.74 24.69 -2.48
CA ALA A 124 -4.22 24.80 -1.10
C ALA A 124 -5.70 25.20 -0.96
N ALA A 125 -6.14 26.25 -1.67
CA ALA A 125 -7.51 26.77 -1.53
C ALA A 125 -8.58 25.77 -1.98
N ALA A 126 -8.36 25.08 -3.11
CA ALA A 126 -9.29 24.08 -3.62
C ALA A 126 -9.33 22.85 -2.72
N SER A 127 -8.19 22.47 -2.15
CA SER A 127 -8.07 21.35 -1.24
C SER A 127 -8.76 21.58 0.10
N GLU A 128 -8.62 22.78 0.67
CA GLU A 128 -9.35 23.18 1.87
C GLU A 128 -10.86 23.19 1.59
N ALA A 129 -11.30 23.74 0.45
CA ALA A 129 -12.71 23.74 0.07
C ALA A 129 -13.28 22.32 -0.02
N TYR A 130 -12.59 21.40 -0.70
CA TYR A 130 -12.96 19.98 -0.75
C TYR A 130 -13.06 19.36 0.64
N TYR A 131 -12.06 19.58 1.50
CA TYR A 131 -12.07 19.04 2.85
C TYR A 131 -13.26 19.57 3.67
N ARG A 132 -13.55 20.88 3.59
CA ARG A 132 -14.68 21.50 4.28
C ARG A 132 -16.01 20.95 3.81
N GLU A 133 -16.23 20.80 2.51
CA GLU A 133 -17.45 20.19 1.97
C GLU A 133 -17.60 18.73 2.42
N ARG A 134 -16.50 17.97 2.45
CA ARG A 134 -16.50 16.59 2.96
C ARG A 134 -16.94 16.54 4.42
N ARG A 135 -16.36 17.40 5.27
CA ARG A 135 -16.68 17.47 6.70
C ARG A 135 -18.12 17.92 6.94
N ARG A 136 -18.61 18.90 6.17
CA ARG A 136 -19.98 19.37 6.21
C ARG A 136 -20.97 18.26 5.87
N ALA A 137 -20.73 17.54 4.78
CA ALA A 137 -21.56 16.41 4.37
C ALA A 137 -21.61 15.30 5.44
N MET A 138 -20.47 15.00 6.09
CA MET A 138 -20.44 14.03 7.20
C MET A 138 -21.26 14.49 8.40
N GLN A 139 -21.14 15.75 8.79
CA GLN A 139 -21.84 16.31 9.96
C GLN A 139 -23.34 16.40 9.75
N GLU A 140 -23.79 16.95 8.62
CA GLU A 140 -25.22 17.17 8.36
C GLU A 140 -26.00 15.87 8.10
N ARG A 141 -25.31 14.78 7.76
CA ARG A 141 -25.91 13.46 7.51
C ARG A 141 -25.63 12.44 8.62
N GLU A 142 -24.82 12.80 9.61
CA GLU A 142 -24.34 11.89 10.66
C GLU A 142 -23.64 10.63 10.11
N PHE A 143 -22.88 10.80 9.02
CA PHE A 143 -22.20 9.71 8.33
C PHE A 143 -20.73 9.58 8.73
N GLY A 144 -20.29 8.33 8.90
CA GLY A 144 -18.88 7.99 8.89
C GLY A 144 -18.28 8.07 7.48
N LEU A 145 -16.95 8.20 7.41
CA LEU A 145 -16.19 8.39 6.17
C LEU A 145 -16.47 7.31 5.13
N THR A 146 -16.59 6.04 5.55
CA THR A 146 -16.88 4.93 4.64
C THR A 146 -18.23 5.08 3.94
N LYS A 147 -19.27 5.51 4.66
CA LYS A 147 -20.60 5.70 4.08
C LYS A 147 -20.57 6.86 3.08
N LEU A 148 -19.94 7.97 3.47
CA LEU A 148 -19.77 9.11 2.57
C LEU A 148 -19.06 8.71 1.28
N MET A 149 -17.94 7.98 1.36
CA MET A 149 -17.19 7.58 0.17
C MET A 149 -17.95 6.59 -0.71
N ASN A 150 -18.73 5.67 -0.13
CA ASN A 150 -19.61 4.81 -0.91
C ASN A 150 -20.66 5.64 -1.68
N ASP A 151 -21.25 6.64 -1.03
CA ASP A 151 -22.22 7.53 -1.68
C ASP A 151 -21.55 8.41 -2.74
N PHE A 152 -20.33 8.90 -2.48
CA PHE A 152 -19.50 9.64 -3.43
C PHE A 152 -19.25 8.84 -4.72
N HIS A 153 -18.99 7.54 -4.64
CA HIS A 153 -18.77 6.67 -5.81
C HIS A 153 -20.05 6.08 -6.42
N CYS A 154 -21.24 6.35 -5.84
CA CYS A 154 -22.51 5.81 -6.32
C CYS A 154 -23.13 6.68 -7.45
N PRO A 155 -23.32 6.15 -8.68
CA PRO A 155 -23.86 6.92 -9.81
C PRO A 155 -25.28 7.43 -9.61
N SER A 156 -26.11 6.65 -8.90
CA SER A 156 -27.51 7.01 -8.63
C SER A 156 -27.66 8.00 -7.47
N HIS A 157 -26.59 8.27 -6.72
CA HIS A 157 -26.63 9.21 -5.60
C HIS A 157 -26.54 10.65 -6.10
N SER A 158 -27.69 11.33 -6.10
CA SER A 158 -27.89 12.68 -6.65
C SER A 158 -28.17 13.76 -5.59
N ASP A 159 -27.89 13.46 -4.32
CA ASP A 159 -27.96 14.46 -3.24
C ASP A 159 -27.07 15.68 -3.56
N PRO A 160 -27.59 16.92 -3.47
CA PRO A 160 -26.85 18.14 -3.75
C PRO A 160 -25.50 18.25 -3.01
N GLN A 161 -25.39 17.72 -1.79
CA GLN A 161 -24.14 17.76 -1.02
C GLN A 161 -23.08 16.82 -1.58
N ILE A 162 -23.49 15.65 -2.05
CA ILE A 162 -22.58 14.69 -2.68
C ILE A 162 -22.15 15.21 -4.05
N ILE A 163 -23.04 15.89 -4.78
CA ILE A 163 -22.71 16.58 -6.03
C ILE A 163 -21.69 17.69 -5.76
N ALA A 164 -21.95 18.57 -4.78
CA ALA A 164 -21.02 19.63 -4.40
C ALA A 164 -19.65 19.09 -3.96
N LEU A 165 -19.62 17.95 -3.24
CA LEU A 165 -18.39 17.27 -2.88
C LEU A 165 -17.62 16.76 -4.11
N ARG A 166 -18.30 16.20 -5.12
CA ARG A 166 -17.69 15.79 -6.39
C ARG A 166 -17.16 16.99 -7.17
N ASP A 167 -17.90 18.10 -7.21
CA ASP A 167 -17.45 19.33 -7.86
C ASP A 167 -16.20 19.92 -7.20
N ALA A 168 -16.17 19.94 -5.85
CA ALA A 168 -14.98 20.35 -5.10
C ALA A 168 -13.79 19.41 -5.34
N TYR A 169 -14.03 18.10 -5.46
CA TYR A 169 -13.00 17.12 -5.80
C TYR A 169 -12.44 17.35 -7.20
N ILE A 170 -13.29 17.65 -8.20
CA ILE A 170 -12.86 18.00 -9.56
C ILE A 170 -12.00 19.27 -9.52
N ALA A 171 -12.43 20.31 -8.81
CA ALA A 171 -11.71 21.57 -8.68
C ALA A 171 -10.31 21.36 -8.07
N MET A 172 -10.22 20.57 -7.01
CA MET A 172 -8.94 20.19 -6.40
C MET A 172 -8.05 19.44 -7.40
N ASN A 173 -8.57 18.45 -8.13
CA ASN A 173 -7.77 17.69 -9.10
C ASN A 173 -7.30 18.54 -10.30
N ARG A 174 -8.10 19.51 -10.74
CA ARG A 174 -7.68 20.51 -11.73
C ARG A 174 -6.52 21.36 -11.20
N SER A 175 -6.59 21.82 -9.95
CA SER A 175 -5.48 22.58 -9.35
C SER A 175 -4.18 21.77 -9.25
N VAL A 176 -4.27 20.46 -9.01
CA VAL A 176 -3.12 19.55 -9.00
C VAL A 176 -2.54 19.38 -10.40
N SER A 177 -3.38 19.24 -11.44
CA SER A 177 -2.92 19.19 -12.83
C SER A 177 -2.14 20.46 -13.22
N VAL A 178 -2.64 21.63 -12.83
CA VAL A 178 -1.97 22.92 -13.04
C VAL A 178 -0.65 22.99 -12.28
N ALA A 179 -0.60 22.51 -11.04
CA ALA A 179 0.61 22.47 -10.22
C ALA A 179 1.71 21.58 -10.83
N TYR A 180 1.34 20.53 -11.54
CA TYR A 180 2.27 19.72 -12.34
C TYR A 180 2.70 20.38 -13.66
N GLY A 181 2.04 21.47 -14.07
CA GLY A 181 2.20 22.08 -15.39
C GLY A 181 1.49 21.31 -16.51
N TRP A 182 0.62 20.36 -16.18
CA TRP A 182 -0.09 19.50 -17.14
C TRP A 182 -1.46 20.10 -17.49
N ASN A 183 -1.43 21.31 -18.05
CA ASN A 183 -2.64 22.05 -18.44
C ASN A 183 -3.32 21.49 -19.69
N ASP A 184 -2.64 20.57 -20.39
CA ASP A 184 -3.13 19.87 -21.57
C ASP A 184 -4.02 18.67 -21.23
N LEU A 185 -4.06 18.26 -19.96
CA LEU A 185 -4.90 17.15 -19.51
C LEU A 185 -6.34 17.63 -19.28
N ASP A 186 -7.27 17.01 -20.00
CA ASP A 186 -8.69 17.21 -19.82
C ASP A 186 -9.21 16.44 -18.59
N ILE A 187 -9.23 17.10 -17.44
CA ILE A 187 -9.64 16.53 -16.15
C ILE A 187 -11.18 16.40 -16.11
N GLU A 188 -11.66 15.30 -16.68
CA GLU A 188 -13.06 14.88 -16.68
C GLU A 188 -13.24 13.58 -15.88
N PHE A 189 -14.19 13.63 -14.95
CA PHE A 189 -14.57 12.51 -14.10
C PHE A 189 -15.88 11.90 -14.57
N ASP A 190 -15.97 10.58 -14.48
CA ASP A 190 -17.19 9.82 -14.77
C ASP A 190 -17.28 8.60 -13.83
N PHE A 191 -18.41 7.92 -13.84
CA PHE A 191 -18.59 6.67 -13.12
C PHE A 191 -18.14 5.50 -13.98
N LEU A 192 -17.00 4.93 -13.63
CA LEU A 192 -16.34 3.89 -14.42
C LEU A 192 -16.12 2.64 -13.58
N GLU A 193 -16.22 1.48 -14.21
CA GLU A 193 -15.83 0.23 -13.57
C GLU A 193 -14.31 0.19 -13.39
N THR A 194 -13.89 0.15 -12.13
CA THR A 194 -12.50 -0.10 -11.76
C THR A 194 -12.36 -1.55 -11.35
N GLY A 195 -11.65 -2.33 -12.16
CA GLY A 195 -11.26 -3.70 -11.83
C GLY A 195 -9.76 -3.76 -11.56
N ASN A 196 -9.36 -4.29 -10.41
CA ASN A 196 -7.97 -4.51 -10.06
C ASN A 196 -7.70 -6.01 -9.94
N GLY A 197 -7.97 -6.76 -11.02
CA GLY A 197 -7.59 -8.17 -11.27
C GLY A 197 -8.12 -9.25 -10.31
N ASN A 198 -8.45 -8.86 -9.07
CA ASN A 198 -8.79 -9.69 -7.91
C ASN A 198 -10.04 -9.19 -7.17
N SER A 199 -10.64 -8.07 -7.61
CA SER A 199 -11.89 -7.48 -7.08
C SER A 199 -12.98 -7.55 -8.15
N GLU A 200 -14.22 -7.80 -7.73
CA GLU A 200 -15.39 -7.57 -8.58
C GLU A 200 -15.37 -6.13 -9.10
N ASN A 201 -15.74 -5.91 -10.36
CA ASN A 201 -15.77 -4.59 -10.99
C ASN A 201 -16.60 -3.62 -10.14
N GLU A 202 -15.93 -2.72 -9.41
CA GLU A 202 -16.59 -1.70 -8.60
C GLU A 202 -16.68 -0.42 -9.42
N THR A 203 -17.89 0.14 -9.52
CA THR A 203 -18.08 1.47 -10.12
C THR A 203 -17.51 2.54 -9.20
N ARG A 204 -16.60 3.37 -9.74
CA ARG A 204 -16.04 4.52 -9.04
C ARG A 204 -16.17 5.78 -9.86
N PHE A 205 -16.53 6.88 -9.20
CA PHE A 205 -16.30 8.23 -9.70
C PHE A 205 -14.79 8.49 -9.86
N THR A 206 -14.27 8.42 -11.09
CA THR A 206 -12.83 8.51 -11.39
C THR A 206 -12.58 9.03 -12.81
N LEU A 207 -11.31 9.26 -13.16
CA LEU A 207 -10.90 9.71 -14.49
C LEU A 207 -11.00 8.59 -15.54
N ARG A 208 -11.15 8.95 -16.82
CA ARG A 208 -11.16 7.99 -17.94
C ARG A 208 -9.89 7.11 -17.97
N PRO A 209 -9.97 5.83 -18.39
CA PRO A 209 -8.83 4.91 -18.34
C PRO A 209 -7.59 5.43 -19.07
N LYS A 210 -7.76 5.96 -20.29
CA LYS A 210 -6.66 6.55 -21.06
C LYS A 210 -5.96 7.72 -20.36
N LEU A 211 -6.73 8.55 -19.65
CA LEU A 211 -6.17 9.67 -18.90
C LEU A 211 -5.43 9.18 -17.66
N ARG A 212 -5.94 8.14 -16.98
CA ARG A 212 -5.27 7.51 -15.84
C ARG A 212 -3.92 6.90 -16.25
N GLU A 213 -3.88 6.21 -17.39
CA GLU A 213 -2.65 5.67 -17.97
C GLU A 213 -1.64 6.79 -18.29
N GLU A 214 -2.09 7.89 -18.91
CA GLU A 214 -1.22 9.02 -19.23
C GLU A 214 -0.69 9.72 -17.97
N ILE A 215 -1.53 9.92 -16.96
CA ILE A 215 -1.10 10.45 -15.66
C ILE A 215 -0.04 9.54 -15.04
N LEU A 216 -0.28 8.22 -15.00
CA LEU A 216 0.67 7.26 -14.45
C LEU A 216 2.00 7.26 -15.22
N ARG A 217 1.95 7.38 -16.55
CA ARG A 217 3.12 7.48 -17.41
C ARG A 217 3.95 8.72 -17.05
N ARG A 218 3.31 9.90 -16.96
CA ARG A 218 4.00 11.16 -16.60
C ARG A 218 4.57 11.15 -15.20
N LEU A 219 3.82 10.61 -14.22
CA LEU A 219 4.32 10.45 -12.85
C LEU A 219 5.55 9.53 -12.82
N SER A 220 5.49 8.39 -13.53
CA SER A 220 6.62 7.45 -13.61
C SER A 220 7.86 8.09 -14.25
N GLU A 221 7.67 8.87 -15.31
CA GLU A 221 8.73 9.62 -15.97
C GLU A 221 9.36 10.68 -15.05
N LEU A 222 8.52 11.45 -14.35
CA LEU A 222 8.97 12.47 -13.40
C LEU A 222 9.73 11.85 -12.22
N ASN A 223 9.25 10.74 -11.67
CA ASN A 223 9.94 10.00 -10.60
C ASN A 223 11.32 9.51 -11.06
N ARG A 224 11.41 8.93 -12.26
CA ARG A 224 12.69 8.49 -12.84
C ARG A 224 13.66 9.65 -13.07
N SER A 225 13.18 10.81 -13.54
CA SER A 225 14.02 12.01 -13.70
C SER A 225 14.62 12.44 -12.37
N ARG A 226 13.80 12.56 -11.32
CA ARG A 226 14.25 12.99 -9.98
C ARG A 226 15.21 11.99 -9.35
N SER A 227 14.92 10.69 -9.48
CA SER A 227 15.83 9.65 -8.97
C SER A 227 17.21 9.71 -9.65
N ASN A 228 17.25 9.97 -10.96
CA ASN A 228 18.51 10.18 -11.68
C ASN A 228 19.24 11.45 -11.24
N GLU A 229 18.51 12.55 -10.99
CA GLU A 229 19.07 13.81 -10.48
C GLU A 229 19.67 13.62 -9.07
N GLU A 230 18.96 12.95 -8.18
CA GLU A 230 19.44 12.60 -6.83
C GLU A 230 20.70 11.74 -6.89
N ALA A 231 20.74 10.73 -7.78
CA ALA A 231 21.91 9.89 -7.98
C ALA A 231 23.14 10.68 -8.49
N ASN A 232 22.92 11.69 -9.33
CA ASN A 232 23.99 12.55 -9.84
C ASN A 232 24.47 13.61 -8.84
N GLN A 233 23.64 13.98 -7.86
CA GLN A 233 23.96 14.97 -6.82
C GLN A 233 24.73 14.39 -5.65
N ILE A 234 24.75 13.07 -5.45
CA ILE A 234 25.61 12.42 -4.46
C ILE A 234 27.05 12.43 -5.00
N PRO A 235 27.96 13.27 -4.45
CA PRO A 235 29.36 13.22 -4.86
C PRO A 235 29.91 11.85 -4.44
N THR A 236 30.53 11.13 -5.36
CA THR A 236 31.26 9.90 -5.05
C THR A 236 32.41 10.23 -4.10
N ALA A 237 32.14 10.22 -2.80
CA ALA A 237 33.16 10.34 -1.77
C ALA A 237 34.15 9.19 -1.96
N LYS A 238 35.41 9.55 -2.25
CA LYS A 238 36.52 8.63 -2.44
C LYS A 238 36.54 7.58 -1.34
N ALA A 239 36.52 6.31 -1.75
CA ALA A 239 36.65 5.16 -0.89
C ALA A 239 37.96 5.23 -0.08
N THR A 240 37.88 5.61 1.19
CA THR A 240 38.93 5.30 2.17
C THR A 240 38.65 3.92 2.74
N ALA A 241 39.48 2.95 2.37
CA ALA A 241 39.42 1.59 2.85
C ALA A 241 39.69 1.52 4.37
N SER A 242 38.67 1.17 5.15
CA SER A 242 38.86 0.64 6.50
C SER A 242 38.26 -0.77 6.57
N VAL A 243 39.10 -1.76 6.81
CA VAL A 243 38.76 -3.18 6.87
C VAL A 243 37.93 -3.48 8.13
N ARG A 244 36.66 -3.86 7.95
CA ARG A 244 35.93 -4.70 8.91
C ARG A 244 34.83 -5.53 8.22
N ALA A 245 35.10 -6.85 8.15
CA ALA A 245 34.25 -8.02 7.94
C ALA A 245 32.94 -7.89 7.12
N ALA A 246 32.93 -8.58 5.98
CA ALA A 246 31.85 -8.69 5.03
C ALA A 246 30.61 -9.47 5.57
N ARG A 247 29.45 -8.82 5.51
CA ARG A 247 28.14 -9.46 5.29
C ARG A 247 27.56 -8.86 4.01
N ALA A 248 27.54 -9.65 2.95
CA ALA A 248 27.04 -9.26 1.64
C ALA A 248 25.53 -8.95 1.71
N ARG A 249 25.18 -7.67 1.77
CA ARG A 249 23.86 -7.19 1.35
C ARG A 249 23.97 -6.99 -0.16
N SER A 250 23.21 -7.79 -0.92
CA SER A 250 23.04 -7.57 -2.35
C SER A 250 22.34 -6.22 -2.54
N ALA A 251 23.11 -5.22 -2.96
CA ALA A 251 22.57 -3.95 -3.42
C ALA A 251 21.81 -4.22 -4.72
N ILE A 252 20.50 -4.02 -4.69
CA ILE A 252 19.71 -3.94 -5.92
C ILE A 252 20.12 -2.62 -6.59
N ASN A 253 20.94 -2.74 -7.62
CA ASN A 253 21.25 -1.65 -8.53
C ASN A 253 19.95 -1.32 -9.28
N VAL A 254 19.33 -0.18 -8.96
CA VAL A 254 18.13 0.33 -9.64
C VAL A 254 18.59 1.02 -10.92
N SER A 255 19.09 0.24 -11.87
CA SER A 255 19.21 0.63 -13.26
C SER A 255 18.21 -0.19 -14.08
N GLN A 256 17.30 0.54 -14.73
CA GLN A 256 16.39 0.08 -15.78
C GLN A 256 15.34 -0.96 -15.36
N ILE A 257 14.18 -0.47 -14.91
CA ILE A 257 12.90 -1.12 -15.21
C ILE A 257 12.36 -0.41 -16.46
N GLU A 258 12.66 -0.95 -17.65
CA GLU A 258 11.82 -0.71 -18.82
C GLU A 258 10.55 -1.55 -18.65
N LEU A 259 9.39 -0.89 -18.57
CA LEU A 259 8.09 -1.55 -18.62
C LEU A 259 7.83 -1.99 -20.08
N SER A 260 8.34 -3.17 -20.47
CA SER A 260 7.97 -3.80 -21.74
C SER A 260 6.70 -4.63 -21.57
N PHE A 261 5.72 -4.43 -22.43
CA PHE A 261 4.40 -5.09 -22.36
C PHE A 261 4.29 -6.40 -23.16
N ASP A 262 5.40 -7.01 -23.60
CA ASP A 262 5.34 -8.28 -24.34
C ASP A 262 6.49 -9.27 -24.02
N ALA A 263 6.10 -10.43 -23.48
CA ALA A 263 6.78 -11.76 -23.42
C ALA A 263 8.12 -11.93 -22.64
N PRO A 264 8.59 -13.18 -22.42
CA PRO A 264 8.01 -14.34 -21.73
C PRO A 264 8.78 -14.68 -20.43
N SER A 265 8.26 -15.65 -19.66
CA SER A 265 8.86 -16.20 -18.42
C SER A 265 10.39 -16.39 -18.50
N ARG A 266 11.13 -15.61 -17.70
CA ARG A 266 12.57 -15.78 -17.46
C ARG A 266 12.78 -16.47 -16.12
N ASN A 267 13.18 -17.74 -16.19
CA ASN A 267 13.78 -18.47 -15.06
C ASN A 267 14.98 -17.69 -14.48
N ARG A 268 15.04 -17.56 -13.15
CA ARG A 268 16.22 -17.11 -12.40
C ARG A 268 16.82 -18.25 -11.56
N PRO A 269 18.15 -18.24 -11.33
CA PRO A 269 18.92 -19.39 -10.92
C PRO A 269 18.76 -19.72 -9.44
N GLY A 270 18.92 -21.01 -9.14
CA GLY A 270 18.70 -21.60 -7.84
C GLY A 270 19.57 -21.03 -6.73
N SER A 271 18.94 -20.86 -5.57
CA SER A 271 19.58 -20.64 -4.28
C SER A 271 19.32 -21.87 -3.42
N THR A 272 20.41 -22.55 -3.08
CA THR A 272 20.49 -23.76 -2.27
C THR A 272 20.18 -23.49 -0.80
N ALA A 273 19.14 -24.14 -0.27
CA ALA A 273 19.01 -24.52 1.14
C ALA A 273 18.17 -25.81 1.24
N SER A 274 18.78 -26.87 1.75
CA SER A 274 18.19 -28.21 1.96
C SER A 274 17.51 -28.26 3.35
N VAL A 275 16.62 -29.18 3.76
CA VAL A 275 16.17 -30.50 3.28
C VAL A 275 14.70 -30.63 3.69
N GLY A 276 13.80 -30.69 2.72
CA GLY A 276 12.46 -31.26 2.85
C GLY A 276 12.15 -31.82 1.47
N SER A 277 11.78 -33.10 1.39
CA SER A 277 11.46 -33.72 0.11
C SER A 277 10.38 -32.90 -0.60
N ALA A 278 10.38 -32.87 -1.93
CA ALA A 278 9.27 -32.29 -2.69
C ALA A 278 7.91 -32.86 -2.21
N ALA A 279 7.90 -34.12 -1.76
CA ALA A 279 6.75 -34.75 -1.12
C ALA A 279 6.33 -34.06 0.19
N ASP A 280 7.27 -33.70 1.07
CA ASP A 280 6.99 -33.08 2.38
C ASP A 280 6.38 -31.68 2.23
N LYS A 281 6.85 -30.93 1.23
CA LYS A 281 6.29 -29.61 0.92
C LYS A 281 4.85 -29.70 0.41
N ILE A 282 4.56 -30.69 -0.45
CA ILE A 282 3.19 -30.97 -0.93
C ILE A 282 2.28 -31.37 0.25
N VAL A 283 2.74 -32.28 1.09
CA VAL A 283 2.02 -32.76 2.28
C VAL A 283 1.70 -31.63 3.26
N SER A 284 2.68 -30.76 3.54
CA SER A 284 2.49 -29.63 4.45
C SER A 284 1.42 -28.67 3.94
N TYR A 285 1.40 -28.42 2.63
CA TYR A 285 0.41 -27.54 2.00
C TYR A 285 -0.99 -28.17 1.95
N LEU A 286 -1.11 -29.45 1.61
CA LEU A 286 -2.38 -30.15 1.60
C LEU A 286 -2.98 -30.29 3.02
N LYS A 287 -2.15 -30.50 4.05
CA LYS A 287 -2.55 -30.46 5.46
C LYS A 287 -3.10 -29.11 5.88
N TRP A 288 -2.47 -28.03 5.43
CA TRP A 288 -2.91 -26.67 5.76
C TRP A 288 -4.26 -26.31 5.12
N ARG A 289 -4.49 -26.70 3.86
CA ARG A 289 -5.71 -26.34 3.11
C ARG A 289 -6.92 -27.24 3.35
N ARG A 290 -6.71 -28.51 3.76
CA ARG A 290 -7.76 -29.53 4.03
C ARG A 290 -8.88 -29.60 2.98
N SER A 291 -8.54 -29.44 1.70
CA SER A 291 -9.50 -29.38 0.59
C SER A 291 -8.92 -30.01 -0.69
N TRP A 292 -9.78 -30.27 -1.68
CA TRP A 292 -9.40 -30.81 -2.99
C TRP A 292 -8.78 -29.75 -3.88
N LEU A 293 -7.49 -29.87 -4.18
CA LEU A 293 -6.71 -28.89 -4.93
C LEU A 293 -6.17 -29.43 -6.25
N SER A 294 -6.16 -28.60 -7.27
CA SER A 294 -5.55 -28.90 -8.57
C SER A 294 -4.02 -28.80 -8.52
N LYS A 295 -3.35 -29.44 -9.50
CA LYS A 295 -1.89 -29.33 -9.67
C LYS A 295 -1.42 -27.87 -9.73
N SER A 296 -2.12 -27.01 -10.44
CA SER A 296 -1.78 -25.59 -10.59
C SER A 296 -1.87 -24.83 -9.26
N GLU A 297 -2.89 -25.11 -8.44
CA GLU A 297 -3.07 -24.46 -7.13
C GLU A 297 -2.03 -24.89 -6.10
N ILE A 298 -1.50 -26.12 -6.23
CA ILE A 298 -0.44 -26.64 -5.37
C ILE A 298 0.91 -26.06 -5.81
N LEU A 299 1.23 -26.08 -7.10
CA LEU A 299 2.48 -25.53 -7.63
C LEU A 299 2.57 -24.01 -7.51
N ALA A 300 1.45 -23.30 -7.45
CA ALA A 300 1.44 -21.85 -7.20
C ALA A 300 1.99 -21.47 -5.81
N TYR A 301 1.94 -22.38 -4.85
CA TYR A 301 2.34 -22.11 -3.46
C TYR A 301 3.53 -22.95 -3.01
N VAL A 302 3.71 -24.13 -3.59
CA VAL A 302 4.77 -25.06 -3.24
C VAL A 302 5.93 -24.89 -4.21
N ASP A 303 7.04 -24.36 -3.71
CA ASP A 303 8.28 -24.18 -4.48
C ASP A 303 8.97 -25.52 -4.76
N ILE A 304 8.50 -26.18 -5.83
CA ILE A 304 9.00 -27.43 -6.39
C ILE A 304 9.18 -27.24 -7.90
N PRO A 305 10.35 -27.58 -8.46
CA PRO A 305 10.55 -27.59 -9.91
C PRO A 305 9.57 -28.53 -10.60
N ASP A 306 8.99 -28.13 -11.73
CA ASP A 306 7.98 -28.92 -12.48
C ASP A 306 8.39 -30.38 -12.76
N GLY A 307 9.69 -30.63 -12.94
CA GLY A 307 10.24 -31.97 -13.14
C GLY A 307 10.16 -32.91 -11.94
N GLN A 308 9.95 -32.38 -10.72
CA GLN A 308 9.86 -33.15 -9.48
C GLN A 308 8.42 -33.48 -9.07
N TRP A 309 7.42 -32.81 -9.66
CA TRP A 309 6.00 -33.02 -9.34
C TRP A 309 5.56 -34.47 -9.54
N ASN A 310 5.83 -35.05 -10.71
CA ASN A 310 5.34 -36.39 -11.06
C ASN A 310 5.95 -37.46 -10.13
N ALA A 311 7.23 -37.34 -9.81
CA ALA A 311 7.90 -38.26 -8.89
C ALA A 311 7.34 -38.16 -7.48
N ALA A 312 7.16 -36.94 -6.95
CA ALA A 312 6.67 -36.70 -5.60
C ALA A 312 5.20 -37.10 -5.43
N ILE A 313 4.33 -36.76 -6.39
CA ILE A 313 2.89 -37.08 -6.27
C ILE A 313 2.63 -38.58 -6.43
N ASN A 314 3.39 -39.28 -7.28
CA ASN A 314 3.27 -40.73 -7.44
C ASN A 314 3.78 -41.47 -6.20
N ASP A 315 4.86 -41.01 -5.57
CA ASP A 315 5.34 -41.55 -4.29
C ASP A 315 4.31 -41.36 -3.17
N LEU A 316 3.68 -40.17 -3.07
CA LEU A 316 2.64 -39.90 -2.08
C LEU A 316 1.34 -40.69 -2.31
N LEU A 317 0.96 -40.92 -3.57
CA LEU A 317 -0.17 -41.79 -3.91
C LEU A 317 0.14 -43.25 -3.61
N ALA A 318 1.37 -43.72 -3.87
CA ALA A 318 1.80 -45.09 -3.56
C ALA A 318 1.86 -45.35 -2.05
N ARG A 319 2.19 -44.34 -1.24
CA ARG A 319 2.18 -44.39 0.24
C ARG A 319 0.78 -44.25 0.85
N GLY A 320 -0.24 -43.93 0.06
CA GLY A 320 -1.61 -43.70 0.53
C GLY A 320 -1.78 -42.41 1.35
N THR A 321 -0.80 -41.50 1.35
CA THR A 321 -0.82 -40.24 2.10
C THR A 321 -1.72 -39.19 1.43
N VAL A 322 -1.82 -39.24 0.10
CA VAL A 322 -2.61 -38.31 -0.72
C VAL A 322 -3.62 -39.11 -1.55
N GLU A 323 -4.85 -38.63 -1.61
CA GLU A 323 -5.89 -39.14 -2.50
C GLU A 323 -5.95 -38.33 -3.78
N ARG A 324 -6.24 -38.98 -4.90
CA ARG A 324 -6.46 -38.34 -6.20
C ARG A 324 -7.87 -38.59 -6.70
N GLN A 325 -8.58 -37.53 -7.05
CA GLN A 325 -9.88 -37.58 -7.71
C GLN A 325 -9.79 -37.02 -9.13
N GLY A 326 -10.30 -37.77 -10.11
CA GLY A 326 -10.28 -37.37 -11.53
C GLY A 326 -9.01 -37.76 -12.30
N GLU A 327 -9.05 -37.56 -13.62
CA GLU A 327 -7.97 -37.93 -14.54
C GLU A 327 -7.41 -36.74 -15.33
N ARG A 328 -6.14 -36.86 -15.75
CA ARG A 328 -5.42 -35.91 -16.61
C ARG A 328 -5.49 -34.46 -16.11
N ARG A 329 -6.09 -33.54 -16.87
CA ARG A 329 -6.15 -32.10 -16.54
C ARG A 329 -7.19 -31.76 -15.45
N GLY A 330 -8.07 -32.70 -15.10
CA GLY A 330 -9.08 -32.53 -14.05
C GLY A 330 -8.70 -33.15 -12.71
N ALA A 331 -7.48 -33.67 -12.56
CA ALA A 331 -7.05 -34.33 -11.34
C ALA A 331 -6.91 -33.34 -10.17
N ARG A 332 -7.57 -33.66 -9.06
CA ARG A 332 -7.48 -32.96 -7.78
C ARG A 332 -6.89 -33.88 -6.72
N TYR A 333 -6.21 -33.27 -5.75
CA TYR A 333 -5.44 -33.96 -4.71
C TYR A 333 -5.84 -33.44 -3.33
N ARG A 334 -5.92 -34.34 -2.34
CA ARG A 334 -6.24 -34.06 -0.94
C ARG A 334 -5.48 -35.03 -0.04
N MET A 335 -5.27 -34.70 1.24
CA MET A 335 -4.76 -35.68 2.20
C MET A 335 -5.79 -36.81 2.42
N SER A 336 -5.29 -38.04 2.51
CA SER A 336 -6.08 -39.21 2.93
C SER A 336 -6.52 -39.05 4.38
N GLU A 337 -7.73 -39.51 4.73
CA GLU A 337 -8.32 -39.37 6.08
C GLU A 337 -7.73 -40.35 7.12
N SER A 338 -6.66 -41.06 6.78
CA SER A 338 -6.04 -42.10 7.62
C SER A 338 -4.88 -41.63 8.52
N ASP A 339 -4.63 -40.32 8.69
CA ASP A 339 -3.60 -39.76 9.58
C ASP A 339 -4.05 -38.50 10.36
#